data_AF-A0A0W0UJ66-F1
#
_entry.id   AF-A0A0W0UJ66-F1
#
_cell.length_a   1.000
_cell.length_b   1.000
_cell.length_c   1.000
_cell.angle_alpha   90.00
_cell.angle_beta   90.00
_cell.angle_gamma   90.00
#
_symmetry.space_group_name_H-M   'P 1'
#
loop_
_entity.id
_entity.type
_entity.pdbx_description
1 polymer ?
#
loop_
_entity_poly.entity_id
_entity_poly.type
_entity_poly.pdbx_seq_one_letter_code
_entity_poly.pdbx_strand_id
1 'polypeptide(L)'
;MVCFFKTKKIQFRSAITIRVYIEEKIEERIFAEDALYSLKSQQQCQKNPECSRLMMRRYQALFTELSGYFNEEPWLNRFEYLAYLYLLNSESLKQNLIQLTPRNLNNLKKALVALFIKYYRQFESRVAGETPENSDPDLYQERIKAFKMFYIQTKSLVLSARTVSGVIAAVAMAAELAYQQPEIAELSLNCVEECAPLLKDSLTMRPAVVEEEHGAAFKFEQFRELVIKKLESYLKTRAERIETQRSGNYFTQIYLPIDRGVFYNNRLQDARIELASKLLVQLQFMSENGKDIDSPKHLLQMVQKAKIENEHLYCLYGRIIDKQGDLAQLLDTMQGALKAAYGWQEDNLKRGSLQAIR
;
A
#
# COMPACT_ATOMS: atom_id res chain seq x y z
N MET A 1 45.08 45.33 -9.47
CA MET A 1 43.94 45.08 -8.56
C MET A 1 42.83 44.50 -9.43
N VAL A 2 42.70 43.16 -9.48
CA VAL A 2 41.75 42.47 -10.37
C VAL A 2 40.63 41.91 -9.51
N CYS A 3 39.45 42.50 -9.62
CA CYS A 3 38.24 42.05 -8.94
C CYS A 3 37.79 40.71 -9.54
N PHE A 4 37.96 39.62 -8.78
CA PHE A 4 37.25 38.37 -9.04
C PHE A 4 35.77 38.57 -8.71
N PHE A 5 34.96 38.85 -9.73
CA PHE A 5 33.52 38.66 -9.61
C PHE A 5 33.26 37.18 -9.31
N LYS A 6 32.86 36.87 -8.07
CA LYS A 6 32.11 35.64 -7.76
C LYS A 6 30.75 35.74 -8.45
N THR A 7 30.72 35.49 -9.75
CA THR A 7 29.49 35.10 -10.41
C THR A 7 29.11 33.75 -9.78
N LYS A 8 28.12 33.76 -8.88
CA LYS A 8 27.34 32.56 -8.59
C LYS A 8 26.81 32.09 -9.95
N LYS A 9 27.49 31.16 -10.59
CA LYS A 9 26.92 30.41 -11.71
C LYS A 9 25.74 29.65 -11.10
N ILE A 10 24.55 30.24 -11.22
CA ILE A 10 23.30 29.52 -11.04
C ILE A 10 23.26 28.59 -12.26
N GLN A 11 23.82 27.40 -12.13
CA GLN A 11 23.59 26.34 -13.10
C GLN A 11 22.16 25.85 -12.87
N PHE A 12 21.24 26.38 -13.66
CA PHE A 12 19.90 25.82 -13.78
C PHE A 12 20.04 24.45 -14.43
N ARG A 13 20.07 23.38 -13.62
CA ARG A 13 19.90 22.02 -14.15
C ARG A 13 18.46 21.88 -14.62
N SER A 14 18.29 21.27 -15.79
CA SER A 14 16.95 20.94 -16.28
C SER A 14 16.29 19.95 -15.32
N ALA A 15 14.99 20.13 -15.09
CA ALA A 15 14.21 19.14 -14.38
C ALA A 15 14.23 17.80 -15.14
N ILE A 16 14.31 16.70 -14.40
CA ILE A 16 14.20 15.34 -14.93
C ILE A 16 12.72 14.96 -14.86
N THR A 17 12.14 14.61 -16.01
CA THR A 17 10.79 14.06 -16.08
C THR A 17 10.89 12.56 -16.22
N ILE A 18 10.35 11.84 -15.24
CA ILE A 18 10.39 10.39 -15.16
C ILE A 18 8.97 9.88 -15.35
N ARG A 19 8.78 9.02 -16.35
CA ARG A 19 7.48 8.41 -16.66
C ARG A 19 7.54 6.91 -16.45
N VAL A 20 6.62 6.40 -15.64
CA VAL A 20 6.50 4.98 -15.35
C VAL A 20 5.13 4.51 -15.80
N TYR A 21 5.10 3.43 -16.59
CA TYR A 21 3.85 2.80 -16.99
C TYR A 21 3.23 2.06 -15.80
N ILE A 22 1.98 2.37 -15.50
CA ILE A 22 1.17 1.77 -14.44
C ILE A 22 -0.23 1.61 -14.99
N GLU A 23 -0.80 0.40 -14.96
CA GLU A 23 -2.18 0.22 -15.42
C GLU A 23 -3.14 1.11 -14.63
N GLU A 24 -4.08 1.76 -15.32
CA GLU A 24 -5.01 2.75 -14.77
C GLU A 24 -5.80 2.23 -13.55
N LYS A 25 -6.03 0.93 -13.46
CA LYS A 25 -6.80 0.29 -12.38
C LYS A 25 -6.00 0.08 -11.10
N ILE A 26 -4.68 0.26 -11.13
CA ILE A 26 -3.80 0.06 -9.97
C ILE A 26 -3.76 1.34 -9.16
N GLU A 27 -4.24 1.29 -7.92
CA GLU A 27 -4.20 2.43 -7.01
C GLU A 27 -2.81 2.61 -6.40
N GLU A 28 -2.45 3.87 -6.12
CA GLU A 28 -1.22 4.17 -5.40
C GLU A 28 -1.31 3.65 -3.97
N ARG A 29 -0.17 3.25 -3.40
CA ARG A 29 -0.08 2.94 -1.97
C ARG A 29 -0.61 4.08 -1.12
N ILE A 30 -1.65 3.79 -0.35
CA ILE A 30 -2.15 4.63 0.74
C ILE A 30 -1.45 4.21 2.03
N PHE A 31 -1.00 5.17 2.84
CA PHE A 31 -0.43 4.87 4.16
C PHE A 31 -1.56 4.46 5.13
N ALA A 32 -1.37 3.36 5.86
CA ALA A 32 -2.33 2.89 6.85
C ALA A 32 -2.60 3.96 7.93
N GLU A 33 -1.56 4.71 8.31
CA GLU A 33 -1.65 5.81 9.26
C GLU A 33 -2.60 6.92 8.77
N ASP A 34 -2.54 7.28 7.49
CA ASP A 34 -3.40 8.30 6.88
C ASP A 34 -4.85 7.82 6.79
N ALA A 35 -5.05 6.55 6.41
CA ALA A 35 -6.38 5.93 6.35
C ALA A 35 -7.04 5.89 7.74
N LEU A 36 -6.29 5.52 8.78
CA LEU A 36 -6.76 5.51 10.15
C LEU A 36 -7.00 6.93 10.71
N TYR A 37 -6.16 7.89 10.36
CA TYR A 37 -6.34 9.28 10.77
C TYR A 37 -7.64 9.86 10.20
N SER A 38 -7.93 9.60 8.91
CA SER A 38 -9.17 9.98 8.25
C SER A 38 -10.41 9.37 8.92
N LEU A 39 -10.31 8.14 9.43
CA LEU A 39 -11.38 7.49 10.19
C LEU A 39 -11.59 8.15 11.56
N LYS A 40 -10.51 8.39 12.31
CA LYS A 40 -10.55 8.97 13.67
C LYS A 40 -11.12 10.39 13.70
N SER A 41 -10.79 11.22 12.71
CA SER A 41 -11.30 12.59 12.64
C SER A 41 -12.83 12.64 12.50
N GLN A 42 -13.43 11.61 11.90
CA GLN A 42 -14.88 11.51 11.74
C GLN A 42 -15.59 11.00 13.00
N GLN A 43 -15.00 10.04 13.73
CA GLN A 43 -15.57 9.57 15.01
C GLN A 43 -15.70 10.70 16.04
N GLN A 44 -14.75 11.64 16.07
CA GLN A 44 -14.78 12.76 17.01
C GLN A 44 -15.93 13.75 16.76
N CYS A 45 -16.49 13.76 15.55
CA CYS A 45 -17.61 14.61 15.17
C CYS A 45 -18.98 14.01 15.51
N GLN A 46 -19.06 12.73 15.88
CA GLN A 46 -20.32 12.03 16.12
C GLN A 46 -20.47 11.71 17.61
N LYS A 47 -21.38 12.44 18.29
CA LYS A 47 -21.73 12.21 19.70
C LYS A 47 -23.17 11.72 19.78
N ASN A 48 -23.34 10.46 20.15
CA ASN A 48 -24.58 9.69 20.32
C ASN A 48 -25.24 9.13 19.05
N PRO A 49 -24.91 7.88 18.67
CA PRO A 49 -25.80 7.10 17.83
C PRO A 49 -26.93 6.53 18.70
N GLU A 50 -28.15 7.04 18.54
CA GLU A 50 -29.36 6.29 18.94
C GLU A 50 -29.54 5.12 17.96
N CYS A 51 -28.68 4.11 18.09
CA CYS A 51 -28.72 2.93 17.22
C CYS A 51 -29.63 1.86 17.85
N SER A 52 -30.47 1.21 17.04
CA SER A 52 -31.44 0.25 17.55
C SER A 52 -30.77 -0.94 18.26
N ARG A 53 -31.47 -1.53 19.25
CA ARG A 53 -31.00 -2.75 19.95
C ARG A 53 -30.67 -3.90 18.99
N LEU A 54 -31.36 -3.96 17.85
CA LEU A 54 -31.10 -4.95 16.80
C LEU A 54 -29.73 -4.72 16.15
N MET A 55 -29.41 -3.47 15.77
CA MET A 55 -28.10 -3.13 15.19
C MET A 55 -26.96 -3.40 16.16
N MET A 56 -27.16 -3.09 17.45
CA MET A 56 -26.18 -3.40 18.48
C MET A 56 -25.88 -4.90 18.58
N ARG A 57 -26.91 -5.75 18.55
CA ARG A 57 -26.73 -7.22 18.57
C ARG A 57 -25.98 -7.72 17.34
N ARG A 58 -26.33 -7.21 16.16
CA ARG A 58 -25.68 -7.56 14.89
C ARG A 58 -24.20 -7.18 14.89
N TYR A 59 -23.90 -5.94 15.25
CA TYR A 59 -22.53 -5.46 15.42
C TYR A 59 -21.75 -6.32 16.44
N GLN A 60 -22.34 -6.66 17.59
CA GLN A 60 -21.69 -7.51 18.59
C GLN A 60 -21.41 -8.93 18.09
N ALA A 61 -22.35 -9.53 17.35
CA ALA A 61 -22.17 -10.86 16.77
C ALA A 61 -21.03 -10.87 15.75
N LEU A 62 -21.02 -9.89 14.83
CA LEU A 62 -19.97 -9.71 13.84
C LEU A 62 -18.59 -9.49 14.51
N PHE A 63 -18.53 -8.63 15.52
CA PHE A 63 -17.29 -8.40 16.25
C PHE A 63 -16.78 -9.68 16.94
N THR A 64 -17.69 -10.45 17.54
CA THR A 64 -17.35 -11.73 18.17
C THR A 64 -16.78 -12.71 17.14
N GLU A 65 -17.41 -12.82 15.97
CA GLU A 65 -16.93 -13.66 14.88
C GLU A 65 -15.52 -13.24 14.41
N LEU A 66 -15.31 -11.95 14.13
CA LEU A 66 -14.02 -11.44 13.67
C LEU A 66 -12.93 -11.53 14.75
N SER A 67 -13.29 -11.36 16.02
CA SER A 67 -12.35 -11.49 17.14
C SER A 67 -11.79 -12.91 17.26
N GLY A 68 -12.56 -13.90 16.80
CA GLY A 68 -12.17 -15.32 16.80
C GLY A 68 -10.93 -15.64 15.96
N TYR A 69 -10.46 -14.73 15.10
CA TYR A 69 -9.26 -14.92 14.29
C TYR A 69 -7.94 -14.53 14.99
N PHE A 70 -8.01 -13.73 16.06
CA PHE A 70 -6.82 -13.23 16.75
C PHE A 70 -6.35 -14.16 17.88
N ASN A 71 -5.08 -14.04 18.26
CA ASN A 71 -4.49 -14.81 19.37
C ASN A 71 -4.97 -14.35 20.76
N GLU A 72 -5.27 -13.06 20.90
CA GLU A 72 -5.67 -12.44 22.17
C GLU A 72 -7.11 -11.93 22.06
N GLU A 73 -7.88 -12.14 23.12
CA GLU A 73 -9.21 -11.54 23.24
C GLU A 73 -9.06 -10.02 23.47
N PRO A 74 -9.84 -9.18 22.76
CA PRO A 74 -9.77 -7.73 22.94
C PRO A 74 -10.34 -7.33 24.31
N TRP A 75 -9.46 -7.02 25.27
CA TRP A 75 -9.84 -6.46 26.57
C TRP A 75 -9.88 -4.93 26.50
N LEU A 76 -11.03 -4.34 26.85
CA LEU A 76 -11.32 -2.90 27.04
C LEU A 76 -10.79 -1.93 25.96
N ASN A 77 -11.72 -1.15 25.40
CA ASN A 77 -11.51 -0.18 24.32
C ASN A 77 -11.23 -0.83 22.94
N ARG A 78 -12.32 -1.35 22.35
CA ARG A 78 -12.32 -2.16 21.13
C ARG A 78 -11.68 -1.44 19.94
N PHE A 79 -11.94 -0.16 19.77
CA PHE A 79 -11.46 0.59 18.61
C PHE A 79 -9.94 0.82 18.65
N GLU A 80 -9.39 1.21 19.80
CA GLU A 80 -7.96 1.43 19.99
C GLU A 80 -7.17 0.14 19.81
N TYR A 81 -7.71 -0.98 20.26
CA TYR A 81 -7.11 -2.30 20.01
C TYR A 81 -7.14 -2.66 18.52
N LEU A 82 -8.26 -2.45 17.82
CA LEU A 82 -8.32 -2.65 16.37
C LEU A 82 -7.36 -1.73 15.62
N ALA A 83 -7.25 -0.47 16.03
CA ALA A 83 -6.31 0.49 15.46
C ALA A 83 -4.84 0.04 15.67
N TYR A 84 -4.53 -0.51 16.85
CA TYR A 84 -3.23 -1.10 17.12
C TYR A 84 -2.95 -2.28 16.20
N LEU A 85 -3.87 -3.26 16.10
CA LEU A 85 -3.74 -4.40 15.21
C LEU A 85 -3.59 -4.00 13.74
N TYR A 86 -4.31 -2.97 13.33
CA TYR A 86 -4.30 -2.44 11.97
C TYR A 86 -2.96 -1.81 11.57
N LEU A 87 -2.33 -1.09 12.51
CA LEU A 87 -1.00 -0.50 12.30
C LEU A 87 0.14 -1.48 12.58
N LEU A 88 -0.16 -2.66 13.13
CA LEU A 88 0.84 -3.64 13.47
C LEU A 88 1.52 -4.14 12.19
N ASN A 89 2.85 -4.05 12.16
CA ASN A 89 3.63 -4.54 11.03
C ASN A 89 3.85 -6.07 11.08
N SER A 90 3.17 -6.80 11.96
CA SER A 90 3.26 -8.27 12.12
C SER A 90 1.86 -8.89 12.19
N GLU A 91 1.77 -10.19 11.92
CA GLU A 91 0.49 -10.90 12.07
C GLU A 91 0.18 -11.17 13.55
N SER A 92 -1.04 -10.85 13.96
CA SER A 92 -1.60 -11.19 15.28
C SER A 92 -2.66 -12.30 15.22
N LEU A 93 -2.62 -13.09 14.16
CA LEU A 93 -3.57 -14.18 13.90
C LEU A 93 -3.16 -15.48 14.59
N LYS A 94 -4.14 -16.36 14.81
CA LYS A 94 -3.91 -17.75 15.19
C LYS A 94 -2.91 -18.42 14.26
N GLN A 95 -2.03 -19.26 14.80
CA GLN A 95 -0.86 -19.81 14.09
C GLN A 95 -1.20 -20.49 12.74
N ASN A 96 -2.40 -21.05 12.64
CA ASN A 96 -2.93 -21.68 11.44
C ASN A 96 -3.27 -20.69 10.30
N LEU A 97 -3.21 -19.38 10.52
CA LEU A 97 -3.60 -18.32 9.58
C LEU A 97 -2.44 -17.38 9.18
N ILE A 98 -1.25 -17.54 9.78
CA ILE A 98 -0.10 -16.63 9.62
C ILE A 98 0.58 -16.77 8.23
N GLN A 99 0.35 -17.86 7.51
CA GLN A 99 1.12 -18.23 6.30
C GLN A 99 0.54 -17.73 4.97
N LEU A 100 -0.33 -16.71 4.97
CA LEU A 100 -0.89 -16.18 3.73
C LEU A 100 0.16 -15.44 2.91
N THR A 101 0.20 -15.71 1.60
CA THR A 101 1.15 -15.08 0.67
C THR A 101 0.73 -13.65 0.33
N PRO A 102 1.63 -12.79 -0.21
CA PRO A 102 1.26 -11.45 -0.65
C PRO A 102 0.13 -11.46 -1.69
N ARG A 103 0.14 -12.46 -2.59
CA ARG A 103 -0.93 -12.69 -3.57
C ARG A 103 -2.28 -12.99 -2.89
N ASN A 104 -2.30 -13.85 -1.87
CA ASN A 104 -3.52 -14.14 -1.12
C ASN A 104 -4.08 -12.88 -0.44
N LEU A 105 -3.21 -12.09 0.20
CA LEU A 105 -3.61 -10.82 0.82
C LEU A 105 -4.18 -9.84 -0.22
N ASN A 106 -3.52 -9.70 -1.37
CA ASN A 106 -3.99 -8.82 -2.44
C ASN A 106 -5.35 -9.28 -3.00
N ASN A 107 -5.53 -10.59 -3.22
CA ASN A 107 -6.81 -11.16 -3.68
C ASN A 107 -7.93 -10.92 -2.66
N LEU A 108 -7.65 -11.11 -1.37
CA LEU A 108 -8.60 -10.85 -0.30
C LEU A 108 -9.02 -9.37 -0.30
N LYS A 109 -8.06 -8.44 -0.36
CA LYS A 109 -8.35 -7.00 -0.46
C LYS A 109 -9.21 -6.68 -1.68
N LYS A 110 -8.84 -7.17 -2.87
CA LYS A 110 -9.59 -6.96 -4.11
C LYS A 110 -11.02 -7.49 -4.01
N ALA A 111 -11.22 -8.67 -3.41
CA ALA A 111 -12.54 -9.26 -3.22
C ALA A 111 -13.41 -8.45 -2.25
N LEU A 112 -12.86 -8.01 -1.12
CA LEU A 112 -13.55 -7.14 -0.16
C LEU A 112 -13.92 -5.79 -0.80
N VAL A 113 -12.99 -5.15 -1.52
CA VAL A 113 -13.26 -3.88 -2.22
C VAL A 113 -14.34 -4.05 -3.29
N ALA A 114 -14.34 -5.15 -4.04
CA ALA A 114 -15.39 -5.44 -5.01
C ALA A 114 -16.78 -5.57 -4.34
N LEU A 115 -16.83 -6.16 -3.15
CA LEU A 115 -18.05 -6.24 -2.35
C LEU A 115 -18.54 -4.85 -1.91
N PHE A 116 -17.64 -4.01 -1.39
CA PHE A 116 -17.97 -2.62 -1.04
C PHE A 116 -18.45 -1.80 -2.26
N ILE A 117 -17.84 -1.99 -3.43
CA ILE A 117 -18.29 -1.35 -4.69
C ILE A 117 -19.69 -1.82 -5.08
N LYS A 118 -19.97 -3.13 -4.99
CA LYS A 118 -21.29 -3.70 -5.29
C LYS A 118 -22.35 -3.05 -4.40
N TYR A 119 -22.10 -2.96 -3.10
CA TYR A 119 -23.02 -2.35 -2.14
C TYR A 119 -23.21 -0.84 -2.37
N TYR A 120 -22.14 -0.13 -2.71
CA TYR A 120 -22.22 1.28 -3.09
C TYR A 120 -23.09 1.50 -4.34
N ARG A 121 -22.95 0.65 -5.36
CA ARG A 121 -23.83 0.72 -6.55
C ARG A 121 -25.29 0.37 -6.24
N GLN A 122 -25.53 -0.59 -5.35
CA GLN A 122 -26.87 -0.92 -4.89
C GLN A 122 -27.51 0.25 -4.13
N PHE A 123 -26.73 0.93 -3.28
CA PHE A 123 -27.17 2.15 -2.61
C PHE A 123 -27.53 3.23 -3.64
N GLU A 124 -26.64 3.54 -4.59
CA GLU A 124 -26.90 4.52 -5.64
C GLU A 124 -28.17 4.19 -6.45
N SER A 125 -28.39 2.91 -6.74
CA SER A 125 -29.58 2.45 -7.47
C SER A 125 -30.88 2.60 -6.67
N ARG A 126 -30.86 2.30 -5.36
CA ARG A 126 -32.01 2.51 -4.46
C ARG A 126 -32.34 3.99 -4.33
N VAL A 127 -31.30 4.80 -4.12
CA VAL A 127 -31.36 6.26 -4.03
C VAL A 127 -31.89 6.89 -5.31
N ALA A 128 -31.49 6.40 -6.48
CA ALA A 128 -31.98 6.89 -7.78
C ALA A 128 -33.45 6.51 -8.06
N GLY A 129 -33.98 5.46 -7.41
CA GLY A 129 -35.38 5.06 -7.48
C GLY A 129 -36.28 5.72 -6.43
N GLU A 130 -35.70 6.30 -5.38
CA GLU A 130 -36.41 7.10 -4.38
C GLU A 130 -36.56 8.54 -4.91
N THR A 131 -37.80 8.97 -5.18
CA THR A 131 -38.05 10.39 -5.50
C THR A 131 -37.88 11.25 -4.24
N PRO A 132 -37.28 12.45 -4.35
CA PRO A 132 -37.18 13.41 -3.22
C PRO A 132 -38.54 13.82 -2.64
N GLU A 133 -39.65 13.47 -3.29
CA GLU A 133 -41.01 13.85 -2.90
C GLU A 133 -41.50 13.15 -1.62
N ASN A 134 -40.83 12.08 -1.16
CA ASN A 134 -41.23 11.32 0.03
C ASN A 134 -40.27 11.45 1.23
N SER A 135 -39.22 12.26 1.12
CA SER A 135 -38.21 12.47 2.19
C SER A 135 -37.68 13.89 2.14
N ASP A 136 -37.35 14.46 3.30
CA ASP A 136 -36.67 15.77 3.38
C ASP A 136 -35.41 15.76 2.47
N PRO A 137 -35.32 16.67 1.47
CA PRO A 137 -34.19 16.75 0.54
C PRO A 137 -32.83 16.87 1.23
N ASP A 138 -32.78 17.52 2.39
CA ASP A 138 -31.53 17.71 3.14
C ASP A 138 -31.08 16.40 3.79
N LEU A 139 -31.99 15.66 4.42
CA LEU A 139 -31.71 14.32 4.98
C LEU A 139 -31.28 13.31 3.91
N TYR A 140 -31.86 13.42 2.70
CA TYR A 140 -31.48 12.57 1.57
C TYR A 140 -30.04 12.83 1.12
N GLN A 141 -29.63 14.10 1.00
CA GLN A 141 -28.25 14.47 0.65
C GLN A 141 -27.26 14.06 1.74
N GLU A 142 -27.62 14.22 3.01
CA GLU A 142 -26.82 13.77 4.15
C GLU A 142 -26.58 12.26 4.12
N ARG A 143 -27.62 11.45 3.85
CA ARG A 143 -27.50 9.99 3.73
C ARG A 143 -26.56 9.58 2.60
N ILE A 144 -26.65 10.21 1.43
CA ILE A 144 -25.75 9.95 0.30
C ILE A 144 -24.31 10.27 0.66
N LYS A 145 -24.09 11.44 1.27
CA LYS A 145 -22.77 11.89 1.69
C LYS A 145 -22.18 10.94 2.74
N ALA A 146 -22.96 10.53 3.73
CA ALA A 146 -22.56 9.58 4.76
C ALA A 146 -22.14 8.24 4.13
N PHE A 147 -22.96 7.67 3.25
CA PHE A 147 -22.65 6.39 2.61
C PHE A 147 -21.40 6.47 1.71
N LYS A 148 -21.26 7.55 0.95
CA LYS A 148 -20.07 7.78 0.11
C LYS A 148 -18.80 7.89 0.96
N MET A 149 -18.87 8.60 2.08
CA MET A 149 -17.76 8.71 3.03
C MET A 149 -17.42 7.35 3.64
N PHE A 150 -18.42 6.60 4.11
CA PHE A 150 -18.27 5.24 4.61
C PHE A 150 -17.55 4.33 3.60
N TYR A 151 -17.99 4.35 2.33
CA TYR A 151 -17.37 3.58 1.26
C TYR A 151 -15.90 3.98 1.02
N ILE A 152 -15.62 5.28 0.87
CA ILE A 152 -14.26 5.79 0.62
C ILE A 152 -13.32 5.38 1.75
N GLN A 153 -13.76 5.53 3.00
CA GLN A 153 -12.95 5.21 4.18
C GLN A 153 -12.73 3.71 4.32
N THR A 154 -13.78 2.91 4.20
CA THR A 154 -13.67 1.45 4.31
C THR A 154 -12.77 0.88 3.23
N LYS A 155 -12.91 1.36 1.99
CA LYS A 155 -12.02 1.02 0.89
C LYS A 155 -10.58 1.39 1.20
N SER A 156 -10.34 2.62 1.66
CA SER A 156 -9.00 3.11 2.02
C SER A 156 -8.36 2.23 3.11
N LEU A 157 -9.09 1.91 4.18
CA LEU A 157 -8.61 1.06 5.28
C LEU A 157 -8.18 -0.31 4.76
N VAL A 158 -9.04 -0.98 3.98
CA VAL A 158 -8.77 -2.33 3.47
C VAL A 158 -7.57 -2.35 2.51
N LEU A 159 -7.48 -1.38 1.59
CA LEU A 159 -6.39 -1.32 0.63
C LEU A 159 -5.02 -1.05 1.29
N SER A 160 -4.99 -0.17 2.29
CA SER A 160 -3.77 0.21 3.01
C SER A 160 -3.35 -0.76 4.12
N ALA A 161 -4.20 -1.72 4.51
CA ALA A 161 -3.87 -2.74 5.50
C ALA A 161 -2.62 -3.54 5.09
N ARG A 162 -1.59 -3.60 5.94
CA ARG A 162 -0.31 -4.27 5.59
C ARG A 162 -0.33 -5.79 5.82
N THR A 163 -1.26 -6.26 6.64
CA THR A 163 -1.33 -7.64 7.12
C THR A 163 -2.76 -8.15 7.00
N VAL A 164 -2.94 -9.46 7.09
CA VAL A 164 -4.27 -10.08 7.08
C VAL A 164 -5.01 -9.73 8.38
N SER A 165 -4.32 -9.72 9.51
CA SER A 165 -4.82 -9.15 10.77
C SER A 165 -5.27 -7.71 10.61
N GLY A 166 -4.53 -6.89 9.87
CA GLY A 166 -4.93 -5.52 9.54
C GLY A 166 -6.18 -5.46 8.67
N VAL A 167 -6.34 -6.37 7.69
CA VAL A 167 -7.57 -6.44 6.89
C VAL A 167 -8.79 -6.80 7.76
N ILE A 168 -8.65 -7.78 8.66
CA ILE A 168 -9.73 -8.16 9.58
C ILE A 168 -10.05 -6.98 10.52
N ALA A 169 -9.03 -6.30 11.03
CA ALA A 169 -9.21 -5.11 11.86
C ALA A 169 -9.89 -3.96 11.09
N ALA A 170 -9.56 -3.77 9.81
CA ALA A 170 -10.22 -2.79 8.93
C ALA A 170 -11.72 -3.10 8.75
N VAL A 171 -12.07 -4.37 8.53
CA VAL A 171 -13.47 -4.81 8.43
C VAL A 171 -14.21 -4.59 9.76
N ALA A 172 -13.59 -4.91 10.90
CA ALA A 172 -14.17 -4.65 12.22
C ALA A 172 -14.35 -3.15 12.51
N MET A 173 -13.38 -2.31 12.11
CA MET A 173 -13.49 -0.85 12.20
C MET A 173 -14.57 -0.29 11.27
N ALA A 174 -14.78 -0.90 10.10
CA ALA A 174 -15.89 -0.54 9.22
C ALA A 174 -17.24 -0.91 9.85
N ALA A 175 -17.35 -2.03 10.55
CA ALA A 175 -18.56 -2.37 11.32
C ALA A 175 -18.86 -1.31 12.40
N GLU A 176 -17.83 -0.86 13.11
CA GLU A 176 -17.94 0.23 14.11
C GLU A 176 -18.43 1.52 13.44
N LEU A 177 -17.84 1.90 12.31
CA LEU A 177 -18.23 3.10 11.56
C LEU A 177 -19.68 3.01 11.06
N ALA A 178 -20.11 1.84 10.56
CA ALA A 178 -21.47 1.59 10.14
C ALA A 178 -22.46 1.72 11.32
N TYR A 179 -22.10 1.16 12.47
CA TYR A 179 -22.91 1.23 13.68
C TYR A 179 -23.05 2.67 14.21
N GLN A 180 -22.01 3.50 14.06
CA GLN A 180 -22.01 4.89 14.50
C GLN A 180 -22.78 5.85 13.58
N GLN A 181 -23.27 5.37 12.42
CA GLN A 181 -24.01 6.17 11.43
C GLN A 181 -25.43 5.61 11.23
N PRO A 182 -26.40 5.97 12.08
CA PRO A 182 -27.75 5.41 12.06
C PRO A 182 -28.44 5.47 10.70
N GLU A 183 -28.19 6.54 9.93
CA GLU A 183 -28.83 6.81 8.63
C GLU A 183 -28.46 5.78 7.56
N ILE A 184 -27.32 5.12 7.73
CA ILE A 184 -26.81 4.11 6.79
C ILE A 184 -26.52 2.76 7.45
N ALA A 185 -26.73 2.65 8.76
CA ALA A 185 -26.28 1.52 9.58
C ALA A 185 -26.78 0.18 9.04
N GLU A 186 -28.03 0.08 8.62
CA GLU A 186 -28.59 -1.18 8.09
C GLU A 186 -27.86 -1.67 6.84
N LEU A 187 -27.74 -0.81 5.83
CA LEU A 187 -27.12 -1.17 4.56
C LEU A 187 -25.62 -1.42 4.74
N SER A 188 -24.95 -0.55 5.51
CA SER A 188 -23.53 -0.66 5.77
C SER A 188 -23.21 -1.91 6.59
N LEU A 189 -23.97 -2.24 7.63
CA LEU A 189 -23.77 -3.47 8.40
C LEU A 189 -24.07 -4.72 7.57
N ASN A 190 -25.09 -4.73 6.71
CA ASN A 190 -25.31 -5.83 5.75
C ASN A 190 -24.07 -6.08 4.89
N CYS A 191 -23.45 -4.99 4.39
CA CYS A 191 -22.23 -5.10 3.60
C CYS A 191 -21.07 -5.71 4.41
N VAL A 192 -20.87 -5.26 5.65
CA VAL A 192 -19.76 -5.78 6.48
C VAL A 192 -20.02 -7.21 6.95
N GLU A 193 -21.27 -7.60 7.18
CA GLU A 193 -21.65 -8.99 7.47
C GLU A 193 -21.37 -9.92 6.29
N GLU A 194 -21.57 -9.50 5.04
CA GLU A 194 -21.17 -10.27 3.86
C GLU A 194 -19.64 -10.39 3.71
N CYS A 195 -18.85 -9.52 4.35
CA CYS A 195 -17.38 -9.66 4.37
C CYS A 195 -16.92 -10.82 5.26
N ALA A 196 -17.67 -11.17 6.32
CA ALA A 196 -17.29 -12.23 7.27
C ALA A 196 -17.19 -13.63 6.63
N PRO A 197 -18.17 -14.12 5.86
CA PRO A 197 -18.04 -15.39 5.16
C PRO A 197 -16.93 -15.35 4.09
N LEU A 198 -16.76 -14.23 3.39
CA LEU A 198 -15.67 -14.07 2.40
C LEU A 198 -14.29 -14.17 3.06
N LEU A 199 -14.12 -13.55 4.23
CA LEU A 199 -12.92 -13.70 5.05
C LEU A 199 -12.73 -15.17 5.44
N LYS A 200 -13.76 -15.81 5.99
CA LYS A 200 -13.70 -17.22 6.39
C LYS A 200 -13.29 -18.13 5.24
N ASP A 201 -13.87 -17.97 4.07
CA ASP A 201 -13.57 -18.80 2.90
C ASP A 201 -12.13 -18.54 2.43
N SER A 202 -11.71 -17.28 2.36
CA SER A 202 -10.34 -16.91 1.94
C SER A 202 -9.27 -17.41 2.91
N LEU A 203 -9.61 -17.52 4.19
CA LEU A 203 -8.71 -17.98 5.25
C LEU A 203 -8.69 -19.52 5.40
N THR A 204 -9.78 -20.21 5.03
CA THR A 204 -9.92 -21.67 5.17
C THR A 204 -9.57 -22.44 3.90
N MET A 205 -9.75 -21.85 2.71
CA MET A 205 -9.36 -22.45 1.42
C MET A 205 -7.84 -22.43 1.24
N ARG A 206 -7.16 -23.42 1.83
CA ARG A 206 -5.71 -23.61 1.66
C ARG A 206 -5.39 -24.41 0.39
N PRO A 207 -4.41 -24.02 -0.43
CA PRO A 207 -3.61 -25.00 -1.15
C PRO A 207 -2.77 -25.78 -0.15
N ALA A 208 -2.67 -27.11 -0.32
CA ALA A 208 -2.07 -28.04 0.65
C ALA A 208 -0.57 -27.80 0.93
N VAL A 209 0.11 -26.96 0.13
CA VAL A 209 1.50 -26.59 0.30
C VAL A 209 1.65 -25.14 -0.17
N VAL A 210 1.89 -24.20 0.74
CA VAL A 210 2.44 -22.89 0.34
C VAL A 210 3.92 -23.16 0.10
N GLU A 211 4.33 -23.26 -1.17
CA GLU A 211 5.74 -23.38 -1.53
C GLU A 211 6.52 -22.25 -0.84
N GLU A 212 7.61 -22.60 -0.15
CA GLU A 212 8.47 -21.67 0.61
C GLU A 212 8.91 -20.44 -0.20
N GLU A 213 8.85 -20.53 -1.53
CA GLU A 213 9.13 -19.44 -2.48
C GLU A 213 8.23 -18.20 -2.33
N HIS A 214 7.03 -18.34 -1.77
CA HIS A 214 6.02 -17.27 -1.76
C HIS A 214 6.04 -16.42 -0.49
N GLY A 215 6.56 -16.96 0.62
CA GLY A 215 6.73 -16.23 1.88
C GLY A 215 5.44 -15.69 2.51
N ALA A 216 5.53 -15.16 3.73
CA ALA A 216 4.38 -14.56 4.41
C ALA A 216 4.19 -13.09 3.98
N ALA A 217 2.93 -12.69 3.73
CA ALA A 217 2.54 -11.36 3.26
C ALA A 217 3.08 -10.22 4.14
N PHE A 218 3.00 -10.38 5.47
CA PHE A 218 3.47 -9.36 6.40
C PHE A 218 4.98 -9.09 6.28
N LYS A 219 5.80 -10.15 6.08
CA LYS A 219 7.25 -10.00 5.87
C LYS A 219 7.55 -9.27 4.56
N PHE A 220 6.75 -9.57 3.53
CA PHE A 220 6.87 -8.92 2.24
C PHE A 220 6.57 -7.42 2.34
N GLU A 221 5.47 -7.05 2.98
CA GLU A 221 5.12 -5.64 3.19
C GLU A 221 6.13 -4.92 4.09
N GLN A 222 6.58 -5.53 5.19
CA GLN A 222 7.66 -4.97 6.02
C GLN A 222 8.90 -4.60 5.20
N PHE A 223 9.32 -5.52 4.32
CA PHE A 223 10.49 -5.30 3.48
C PHE A 223 10.22 -4.21 2.42
N ARG A 224 9.08 -4.25 1.74
CA ARG A 224 8.66 -3.22 0.78
C ARG A 224 8.68 -1.83 1.42
N GLU A 225 8.13 -1.68 2.61
CA GLU A 225 8.10 -0.43 3.37
C GLU A 225 9.51 0.07 3.71
N LEU A 226 10.38 -0.83 4.16
CA LEU A 226 11.78 -0.51 4.42
C LEU A 226 12.48 0.01 3.16
N VAL A 227 12.21 -0.63 2.01
CA VAL A 227 12.80 -0.25 0.73
C VAL A 227 12.33 1.12 0.27
N ILE A 228 11.01 1.36 0.30
CA ILE A 228 10.40 2.64 -0.06
C ILE A 228 11.05 3.77 0.76
N LYS A 229 11.12 3.63 2.09
CA LYS A 229 11.71 4.65 2.98
C LYS A 229 13.17 4.95 2.63
N LYS A 230 13.97 3.92 2.34
CA LYS A 230 15.38 4.08 1.95
C LYS A 230 15.51 4.80 0.59
N LEU A 231 14.69 4.45 -0.39
CA LEU A 231 14.68 5.11 -1.71
C LEU A 231 14.23 6.57 -1.61
N GLU A 232 13.17 6.86 -0.83
CA GLU A 232 12.73 8.22 -0.57
C GLU A 232 13.80 9.06 0.12
N SER A 233 14.48 8.49 1.12
CA SER A 233 15.61 9.15 1.78
C SER A 233 16.74 9.43 0.79
N TYR A 234 17.11 8.44 -0.03
CA TYR A 234 18.14 8.61 -1.06
C TYR A 234 17.75 9.74 -2.02
N LEU A 235 16.55 9.70 -2.60
CA LEU A 235 16.05 10.70 -3.56
C LEU A 235 16.03 12.10 -2.94
N LYS A 236 15.53 12.27 -1.70
CA LYS A 236 15.53 13.56 -0.99
C LYS A 236 16.91 14.18 -0.88
N THR A 237 17.96 13.36 -0.75
CA THR A 237 19.34 13.89 -0.70
C THR A 237 19.90 14.27 -2.07
N ARG A 238 19.28 13.81 -3.16
CA ARG A 238 19.81 13.91 -4.53
C ARG A 238 18.99 14.84 -5.43
N ALA A 239 17.70 14.98 -5.17
CA ALA A 239 16.79 15.82 -5.95
C ALA A 239 15.59 16.29 -5.11
N GLU A 240 15.10 17.48 -5.44
CA GLU A 240 13.82 17.99 -4.97
C GLU A 240 12.71 17.51 -5.91
N ARG A 241 11.64 16.93 -5.36
CA ARG A 241 10.48 16.52 -6.17
C ARG A 241 9.55 17.72 -6.34
N ILE A 242 9.38 18.16 -7.59
CA ILE A 242 8.56 19.33 -7.93
C ILE A 242 7.10 18.94 -8.10
N GLU A 243 6.85 17.88 -8.90
CA GLU A 243 5.51 17.53 -9.33
C GLU A 243 5.33 16.01 -9.41
N THR A 244 4.11 15.57 -9.15
CA THR A 244 3.64 14.21 -9.38
C THR A 244 2.28 14.27 -10.07
N GLN A 245 2.17 13.63 -11.23
CA GLN A 245 0.95 13.63 -12.03
C GLN A 245 0.63 12.21 -12.51
N ARG A 246 -0.64 11.83 -12.40
CA ARG A 246 -1.18 10.61 -13.04
C ARG A 246 -1.93 11.01 -14.31
N SER A 247 -1.62 10.35 -15.42
CA SER A 247 -2.27 10.58 -16.72
C SER A 247 -2.47 9.24 -17.44
N GLY A 248 -3.70 8.73 -17.44
CA GLY A 248 -4.04 7.42 -17.99
C GLY A 248 -3.21 6.30 -17.34
N ASN A 249 -2.50 5.53 -18.17
CA ASN A 249 -1.63 4.43 -17.72
C ASN A 249 -0.20 4.87 -17.35
N TYR A 250 0.02 6.15 -17.04
CA TYR A 250 1.34 6.65 -16.70
C TYR A 250 1.31 7.46 -15.40
N PHE A 251 2.33 7.22 -14.57
CA PHE A 251 2.66 8.05 -13.44
C PHE A 251 3.94 8.83 -13.76
N THR A 252 3.85 10.15 -13.68
CA THR A 252 4.93 11.07 -14.01
C THR A 252 5.41 11.73 -12.73
N GLN A 253 6.73 11.71 -12.50
CA GLN A 253 7.38 12.47 -11.44
C GLN A 253 8.39 13.42 -12.05
N ILE A 254 8.40 14.67 -11.57
CA ILE A 254 9.36 15.69 -12.01
C ILE A 254 10.29 16.01 -10.84
N TYR A 255 11.59 15.89 -11.08
CA TYR A 255 12.63 16.14 -10.10
C TYR A 255 13.57 17.24 -10.55
N LEU A 256 13.95 18.13 -9.63
CA LEU A 256 15.05 19.06 -9.80
C LEU A 256 16.29 18.51 -9.08
N PRO A 257 17.35 18.11 -9.81
CA PRO A 257 18.56 17.58 -9.18
C PRO A 257 19.24 18.62 -8.29
N ILE A 258 19.64 18.22 -7.10
CA ILE A 258 20.40 19.06 -6.19
C ILE A 258 21.85 19.10 -6.68
N ASP A 259 22.33 20.29 -7.02
CA ASP A 259 23.73 20.53 -7.36
C ASP A 259 24.57 20.58 -6.08
N ARG A 260 25.59 19.70 -6.00
CA ARG A 260 26.56 19.66 -4.90
C ARG A 260 27.94 20.20 -5.30
N GLY A 261 28.07 20.83 -6.47
CA GLY A 261 29.27 21.50 -6.95
C GLY A 261 29.97 20.82 -8.13
N VAL A 262 31.08 21.43 -8.56
CA VAL A 262 31.77 21.21 -9.85
C VAL A 262 32.28 19.77 -10.09
N PHE A 263 32.43 18.96 -9.03
CA PHE A 263 33.04 17.63 -9.10
C PHE A 263 32.03 16.48 -9.23
N TYR A 264 30.72 16.75 -9.22
CA TYR A 264 29.71 15.69 -9.36
C TYR A 264 29.39 15.41 -10.83
N ASN A 265 29.45 14.14 -11.20
CA ASN A 265 29.06 13.66 -12.51
C ASN A 265 27.54 13.76 -12.69
N ASN A 266 27.11 14.90 -13.23
CA ASN A 266 25.70 15.25 -13.40
C ASN A 266 24.90 14.18 -14.16
N ARG A 267 25.47 13.60 -15.23
CA ARG A 267 24.80 12.55 -16.01
C ARG A 267 24.57 11.28 -15.20
N LEU A 268 25.59 10.84 -14.46
CA LEU A 268 25.47 9.67 -13.60
C LEU A 268 24.45 9.91 -12.47
N GLN A 269 24.43 11.12 -11.90
CA GLN A 269 23.43 11.48 -10.87
C GLN A 269 22.01 11.43 -11.43
N ASP A 270 21.78 11.99 -12.61
CA ASP A 270 20.44 12.04 -13.23
C ASP A 270 19.93 10.64 -13.54
N ALA A 271 20.77 9.79 -14.13
CA ALA A 271 20.40 8.40 -14.40
C ALA A 271 20.13 7.60 -13.12
N ARG A 272 20.87 7.85 -12.03
CA ARG A 272 20.61 7.22 -10.73
C ARG A 272 19.33 7.72 -10.06
N ILE A 273 18.99 9.00 -10.22
CA ILE A 273 17.69 9.56 -9.77
C ILE A 273 16.56 8.86 -10.55
N GLU A 274 16.70 8.74 -11.87
CA GLU A 274 15.74 8.06 -12.73
C GLU A 274 15.51 6.61 -12.30
N LEU A 275 16.60 5.84 -12.14
CA LEU A 275 16.52 4.46 -11.70
C LEU A 275 15.87 4.30 -10.32
N ALA A 276 16.28 5.12 -9.35
CA ALA A 276 15.74 5.06 -7.99
C ALA A 276 14.26 5.46 -7.93
N SER A 277 13.85 6.49 -8.68
CA SER A 277 12.45 6.92 -8.79
C SER A 277 11.60 5.86 -9.49
N LYS A 278 12.10 5.26 -10.57
CA LYS A 278 11.40 4.16 -11.25
C LYS A 278 11.14 2.99 -10.30
N LEU A 279 12.17 2.55 -9.57
CA LEU A 279 12.02 1.48 -8.57
C LEU A 279 11.06 1.88 -7.46
N LEU A 280 11.14 3.12 -6.95
CA LEU A 280 10.23 3.63 -5.92
C LEU A 280 8.77 3.57 -6.40
N VAL A 281 8.48 4.06 -7.60
CA VAL A 281 7.14 4.04 -8.18
C VAL A 281 6.64 2.61 -8.36
N GLN A 282 7.46 1.72 -8.91
CA GLN A 282 7.07 0.31 -9.06
C GLN A 282 6.69 -0.33 -7.72
N LEU A 283 7.39 0.00 -6.64
CA LEU A 283 7.07 -0.48 -5.29
C LEU A 283 5.85 0.20 -4.67
N GLN A 284 5.66 1.51 -4.90
CA GLN A 284 4.48 2.23 -4.44
C GLN A 284 3.20 1.68 -5.08
N PHE A 285 3.24 1.33 -6.36
CA PHE A 285 2.08 0.78 -7.06
C PHE A 285 2.05 -0.75 -7.07
N MET A 286 3.07 -1.42 -6.52
CA MET A 286 3.19 -2.88 -6.55
C MET A 286 3.08 -3.44 -7.98
N SER A 287 3.65 -2.72 -8.95
CA SER A 287 3.53 -3.05 -10.37
C SER A 287 4.85 -2.85 -11.10
N GLU A 288 5.25 -3.84 -11.89
CA GLU A 288 6.33 -3.74 -12.87
C GLU A 288 5.76 -3.93 -14.28
N ASN A 289 5.75 -2.87 -15.08
CA ASN A 289 5.24 -2.88 -16.47
C ASN A 289 3.81 -3.46 -16.57
N GLY A 290 2.93 -3.10 -15.64
CA GLY A 290 1.54 -3.55 -15.58
C GLY A 290 1.34 -4.91 -14.90
N LYS A 291 2.40 -5.62 -14.49
CA LYS A 291 2.28 -6.89 -13.75
C LYS A 291 2.40 -6.65 -12.26
N ASP A 292 1.50 -7.25 -11.48
CA ASP A 292 1.52 -7.21 -10.01
C ASP A 292 2.83 -7.83 -9.48
N ILE A 293 3.45 -7.17 -8.51
CA ILE A 293 4.59 -7.68 -7.75
C ILE A 293 4.03 -8.45 -6.55
N ASP A 294 3.68 -9.72 -6.73
CA ASP A 294 2.91 -10.47 -5.72
C ASP A 294 3.72 -11.57 -5.00
N SER A 295 5.03 -11.61 -5.22
CA SER A 295 5.94 -12.57 -4.59
C SER A 295 7.28 -11.96 -4.17
N PRO A 296 7.89 -12.45 -3.07
CA PRO A 296 9.24 -12.05 -2.67
C PRO A 296 10.27 -12.27 -3.78
N LYS A 297 10.14 -13.36 -4.54
CA LYS A 297 11.06 -13.72 -5.64
C LYS A 297 11.05 -12.67 -6.74
N HIS A 298 9.88 -12.19 -7.14
CA HIS A 298 9.76 -11.12 -8.13
C HIS A 298 10.38 -9.82 -7.60
N LEU A 299 10.13 -9.48 -6.33
CA LEU A 299 10.77 -8.32 -5.70
C LEU A 299 12.30 -8.42 -5.67
N LEU A 300 12.86 -9.61 -5.41
CA LEU A 300 14.31 -9.84 -5.48
C LEU A 300 14.85 -9.60 -6.88
N GLN A 301 14.18 -10.14 -7.90
CA GLN A 301 14.59 -9.97 -9.29
C GLN A 301 14.59 -8.50 -9.70
N MET A 302 13.61 -7.71 -9.23
CA MET A 302 13.58 -6.27 -9.47
C MET A 302 14.77 -5.54 -8.83
N VAL A 303 15.10 -5.85 -7.58
CA VAL A 303 16.27 -5.27 -6.89
C VAL A 303 17.56 -5.67 -7.60
N GLN A 304 17.68 -6.93 -8.04
CA GLN A 304 18.83 -7.42 -8.81
C GLN A 304 18.98 -6.70 -10.15
N LYS A 305 17.87 -6.51 -10.88
CA LYS A 305 17.85 -5.77 -12.14
C LYS A 305 18.26 -4.32 -11.94
N ALA A 306 17.76 -3.66 -10.88
CA ALA A 306 18.16 -2.30 -10.54
C ALA A 306 19.66 -2.22 -10.18
N LYS A 307 20.21 -3.23 -9.50
CA LYS A 307 21.64 -3.29 -9.21
C LYS A 307 22.48 -3.39 -10.48
N ILE A 308 22.14 -4.33 -11.38
CA ILE A 308 22.82 -4.49 -12.67
C ILE A 308 22.74 -3.19 -13.49
N GLU A 309 21.57 -2.55 -13.53
CA GLU A 309 21.41 -1.28 -14.23
C GLU A 309 22.28 -0.17 -13.60
N ASN A 310 22.33 -0.06 -12.28
CA ASN A 310 23.19 0.92 -11.61
C ASN A 310 24.68 0.68 -11.90
N GLU A 311 25.12 -0.57 -11.96
CA GLU A 311 26.48 -0.93 -12.37
C GLU A 311 26.74 -0.53 -13.82
N HIS A 312 25.79 -0.81 -14.73
CA HIS A 312 25.87 -0.40 -16.12
C HIS A 312 25.95 1.13 -16.29
N LEU A 313 25.11 1.88 -15.57
CA LEU A 313 25.16 3.35 -15.53
C LEU A 313 26.51 3.87 -15.04
N TYR A 314 27.10 3.21 -14.03
CA TYR A 314 28.43 3.55 -13.55
C TYR A 314 29.51 3.27 -14.61
N CYS A 315 29.44 2.15 -15.33
CA CYS A 315 30.38 1.86 -16.41
C CYS A 315 30.25 2.84 -17.58
N LEU A 316 29.04 3.29 -17.90
CA LEU A 316 28.78 4.22 -19.01
C LEU A 316 29.18 5.66 -18.70
N TYR A 317 28.81 6.14 -17.51
CA TYR A 317 28.96 7.56 -17.16
C TYR A 317 30.03 7.81 -16.13
N GLY A 318 30.30 6.85 -15.24
CA GLY A 318 31.15 7.02 -14.07
C GLY A 318 32.63 7.21 -14.40
N ARG A 319 33.30 7.98 -13.55
CA ARG A 319 34.74 8.12 -13.49
C ARG A 319 35.26 7.35 -12.29
N ILE A 320 36.56 7.01 -12.29
CA ILE A 320 37.22 6.31 -11.18
C ILE A 320 36.97 7.01 -9.82
N ILE A 321 36.95 8.35 -9.82
CA ILE A 321 36.72 9.16 -8.61
C ILE A 321 35.27 9.09 -8.09
N ASP A 322 34.29 8.74 -8.92
CA ASP A 322 32.87 8.77 -8.57
C ASP A 322 32.47 7.60 -7.65
N LYS A 323 33.22 6.48 -7.70
CA LYS A 323 32.89 5.19 -7.05
C LYS A 323 31.48 4.68 -7.42
N GLN A 324 31.13 3.48 -6.93
CA GLN A 324 29.79 2.92 -7.17
C GLN A 324 28.64 3.72 -6.49
N GLY A 325 28.96 4.56 -5.51
CA GLY A 325 28.02 5.50 -4.89
C GLY A 325 26.96 4.87 -3.97
N ASP A 326 26.21 5.72 -3.28
CA ASP A 326 25.28 5.30 -2.21
C ASP A 326 24.12 4.42 -2.73
N LEU A 327 23.70 4.62 -3.99
CA LEU A 327 22.63 3.80 -4.58
C LEU A 327 23.04 2.32 -4.69
N ALA A 328 24.30 2.05 -5.05
CA ALA A 328 24.81 0.67 -5.12
C ALA A 328 24.75 -0.01 -3.74
N GLN A 329 25.28 0.68 -2.71
CA GLN A 329 25.28 0.19 -1.33
C GLN A 329 23.87 -0.05 -0.80
N LEU A 330 22.94 0.85 -1.14
CA LEU A 330 21.54 0.74 -0.79
C LEU A 330 20.91 -0.50 -1.44
N LEU A 331 21.13 -0.74 -2.74
CA LEU A 331 20.60 -1.90 -3.47
C LEU A 331 21.21 -3.22 -2.95
N ASP A 332 22.51 -3.23 -2.63
CA ASP A 332 23.17 -4.39 -2.01
C ASP A 332 22.58 -4.72 -0.64
N THR A 333 22.39 -3.70 0.19
CA THR A 333 21.78 -3.86 1.52
C THR A 333 20.36 -4.40 1.41
N MET A 334 19.59 -3.93 0.41
CA MET A 334 18.24 -4.43 0.16
C MET A 334 18.25 -5.88 -0.29
N GLN A 335 19.11 -6.23 -1.25
CA GLN A 335 19.23 -7.60 -1.74
C GLN A 335 19.62 -8.57 -0.61
N GLY A 336 20.62 -8.21 0.20
CA GLY A 336 21.07 -9.01 1.33
C GLY A 336 19.98 -9.18 2.39
N ALA A 337 19.28 -8.10 2.75
CA ALA A 337 18.18 -8.15 3.72
C ALA A 337 17.00 -9.02 3.22
N LEU A 338 16.68 -8.96 1.93
CA LEU A 338 15.61 -9.79 1.35
C LEU A 338 15.99 -11.28 1.37
N LYS A 339 17.21 -11.62 0.93
CA LYS A 339 17.72 -12.99 0.98
C LYS A 339 17.70 -13.54 2.40
N ALA A 340 18.13 -12.75 3.38
CA ALA A 340 18.13 -13.13 4.79
C ALA A 340 16.72 -13.36 5.34
N ALA A 341 15.75 -12.49 5.02
CA ALA A 341 14.37 -12.58 5.50
C ALA A 341 13.64 -13.85 5.05
N TYR A 342 14.03 -14.40 3.89
CA TYR A 342 13.44 -15.58 3.27
C TYR A 342 14.37 -16.81 3.24
N GLY A 343 15.52 -16.76 3.92
CA GLY A 343 16.44 -17.90 4.03
C GLY A 343 17.07 -18.35 2.71
N TRP A 344 17.15 -17.48 1.70
CA TRP A 344 17.73 -17.83 0.40
C TRP A 344 19.25 -17.83 0.47
N GLN A 345 19.85 -19.03 0.47
CA GLN A 345 21.27 -19.21 0.21
C GLN A 345 21.59 -19.01 -1.28
N GLU A 346 22.81 -18.57 -1.60
CA GLU A 346 23.22 -18.21 -2.97
C GLU A 346 23.12 -19.37 -3.98
N ASP A 347 23.06 -20.62 -3.52
CA ASP A 347 23.03 -21.81 -4.35
C ASP A 347 21.62 -22.25 -4.81
N ASN A 348 20.55 -21.77 -4.16
CA ASN A 348 19.18 -22.21 -4.50
C ASN A 348 18.56 -21.47 -5.70
N LEU A 349 19.06 -20.27 -6.03
CA LEU A 349 18.55 -19.48 -7.16
C LEU A 349 19.08 -19.94 -8.53
N LYS A 350 20.22 -20.65 -8.58
CA LYS A 350 20.80 -21.16 -9.83
C LYS A 350 20.07 -22.38 -10.42
N ARG A 351 19.25 -23.08 -9.62
CA ARG A 351 18.52 -24.28 -10.09
C ARG A 351 17.25 -23.95 -10.88
N GLY A 352 16.68 -22.76 -10.72
CA GLY A 352 15.48 -22.32 -11.46
C GLY A 352 15.74 -21.79 -12.86
N SER A 353 16.96 -21.33 -13.17
CA SER A 353 17.30 -20.77 -14.49
C SER A 353 17.78 -21.82 -15.52
N LEU A 354 18.02 -23.06 -15.09
CA LEU A 354 18.47 -24.15 -15.98
C LEU A 354 17.34 -25.07 -16.46
N GLN A 355 16.12 -24.91 -15.96
CA GLN A 355 14.95 -25.67 -16.43
C GLN A 355 14.12 -24.94 -17.50
N ALA A 356 14.44 -23.68 -17.82
CA ALA A 356 13.81 -22.93 -18.92
C ALA A 356 14.55 -23.08 -20.27
N ILE A 357 15.58 -23.95 -20.34
CA ILE A 357 16.25 -24.33 -21.59
C ILE A 357 16.29 -25.86 -21.65
N ARG A 358 15.13 -26.47 -21.90
CA ARG A 358 14.98 -27.75 -22.60
C ARG A 358 13.67 -27.78 -23.35
#